data_AF-A0A8K0EDD5-F1
#
_entry.id   AF-A0A8K0EDD5-F1
#
_cell.length_a   1.000
_cell.length_b   1.000
_cell.length_c   1.000
_cell.angle_alpha   90.00
_cell.angle_beta   90.00
_cell.angle_gamma   90.00
#
_symmetry.space_group_name_H-M   'P 1'
#
loop_
_entity.id
_entity.type
_entity.pdbx_description
1 polymer ?
#
loop_
_entity_poly.entity_id
_entity_poly.type
_entity_poly.pdbx_seq_one_letter_code
_entity_poly.pdbx_strand_id
1 'polypeptide(L)'
;MTSNGVEKGLSDSSDGSNGSNGGSLKKPNNSKHATPESSLLKGPPPGEEPGGSGIKNFFTRNGQFPGCVYFIVGNEFCERFSYYGMRAVLILYLTQFLGFDDDVGTGLYHAFVMLCYFSPLLGAMVADGWLGRYKVILYVSLFYAAGNIIMAITALPPLGAPERAGPLIGLLVIGFGTGGIKPCVSAFGGDQFSDDQDRMRQLYFSMFYFSINAGSLLSLFLTPILRSDVQCYGGDCYPLAFGVPAVLMLAAVLIFVAGSSLYKRIPPSGNITGLVFRTVGSALKNRITSKSGEKKEHWLDWASDNYERDLVEDVKKVFHVIVLYLPLPVFWALFDQQGSRWTLQAEKMDGSLGPLGRLKPDQMQFVNALMILVFIPIFEGIIYPLFAKCNLLVKPLQRMGAGMLLAAAAFVIAGFIELRLEGAELVAPPVDKADLRIINVSPCDLAVQGQNNFNLTIGFAQTSGYQRLDAGSQDLTFTCEGFPDLSSTVNLKSQSTHTVSVGVQNGALKDIQISDVPKRPTAAISKVR
;
A
#
# COMPACT_ATOMS: atom_id res chain seq x y z
N MET A 1 -61.42 16.74 55.19
CA MET A 1 -59.97 16.44 55.26
C MET A 1 -59.25 17.73 54.88
N THR A 2 -59.22 18.71 55.80
CA THR A 2 -58.06 19.08 56.66
C THR A 2 -56.87 19.59 55.83
N SER A 3 -56.35 20.82 55.94
CA SER A 3 -56.65 21.99 56.78
C SER A 3 -55.73 23.15 56.35
N ASN A 4 -56.20 24.40 56.56
CA ASN A 4 -55.47 25.67 56.80
C ASN A 4 -54.66 26.30 55.66
N GLY A 5 -54.63 27.62 55.40
CA GLY A 5 -55.21 28.87 55.95
C GLY A 5 -54.68 30.03 55.07
N VAL A 6 -55.48 31.01 54.61
CA VAL A 6 -55.68 32.38 55.19
C VAL A 6 -54.33 33.05 55.53
N GLU A 7 -53.87 34.17 54.94
CA GLU A 7 -54.44 35.54 55.04
C GLU A 7 -53.71 36.62 54.16
N LYS A 8 -54.51 37.53 53.57
CA LYS A 8 -54.41 39.01 53.31
C LYS A 8 -53.15 39.78 52.83
N GLY A 9 -53.43 40.75 51.94
CA GLY A 9 -52.86 42.12 51.92
C GLY A 9 -52.58 42.67 50.49
N LEU A 10 -53.55 43.16 49.69
CA LEU A 10 -54.10 44.53 49.62
C LEU A 10 -53.07 45.68 49.56
N SER A 11 -52.89 46.29 48.38
CA SER A 11 -53.24 47.71 48.15
C SER A 11 -53.13 48.10 46.66
N ASP A 12 -54.22 48.72 46.21
CA ASP A 12 -54.53 49.22 44.87
C ASP A 12 -53.85 50.55 44.53
N SER A 13 -54.08 50.94 43.26
CA SER A 13 -54.26 52.29 42.72
C SER A 13 -53.00 52.99 42.17
N SER A 14 -53.00 53.64 41.00
CA SER A 14 -54.12 54.04 40.13
C SER A 14 -53.62 54.49 38.74
N ASP A 15 -54.57 54.45 37.82
CA ASP A 15 -54.66 54.86 36.42
C ASP A 15 -53.84 56.05 35.89
N GLY A 16 -53.58 56.01 34.58
CA GLY A 16 -53.26 57.20 33.80
C GLY A 16 -52.85 56.91 32.36
N SER A 17 -53.79 56.50 31.52
CA SER A 17 -53.60 56.44 30.06
C SER A 17 -53.82 57.82 29.43
N ASN A 18 -52.83 58.32 28.69
CA ASN A 18 -53.05 59.11 27.46
C ASN A 18 -51.76 59.24 26.66
N GLY A 19 -51.82 58.86 25.39
CA GLY A 19 -50.70 58.88 24.46
C GLY A 19 -50.50 60.23 23.77
N SER A 20 -49.24 60.49 23.38
CA SER A 20 -48.80 60.79 22.01
C SER A 20 -47.55 61.69 22.01
N ASN A 21 -46.38 61.12 21.71
CA ASN A 21 -45.54 61.45 20.55
C ASN A 21 -44.10 60.92 20.67
N GLY A 22 -43.65 60.25 19.61
CA GLY A 22 -42.33 60.41 18.99
C GLY A 22 -41.09 59.96 19.76
N GLY A 23 -40.53 58.80 19.41
CA GLY A 23 -39.21 58.40 19.91
C GLY A 23 -38.70 57.04 19.46
N SER A 24 -38.51 56.86 18.15
CA SER A 24 -37.60 55.92 17.46
C SER A 24 -36.94 54.80 18.30
N LEU A 25 -37.48 53.58 18.21
CA LEU A 25 -36.79 52.35 18.63
C LEU A 25 -35.56 52.09 17.75
N LYS A 26 -34.38 52.04 18.39
CA LYS A 26 -33.10 51.65 17.79
C LYS A 26 -33.10 50.16 17.44
N LYS A 27 -32.79 49.88 16.17
CA LYS A 27 -32.44 48.56 15.60
C LYS A 27 -31.26 47.92 16.35
N PRO A 28 -31.20 46.58 16.48
CA PRO A 28 -29.97 45.90 16.84
C PRO A 28 -28.96 45.96 15.68
N ASN A 29 -27.69 46.16 16.04
CA ASN A 29 -26.54 46.36 15.14
C ASN A 29 -26.31 45.15 14.23
N ASN A 30 -26.20 45.41 12.92
CA ASN A 30 -25.57 44.54 11.93
C ASN A 30 -24.08 44.37 12.25
N SER A 31 -23.66 43.22 12.77
CA SER A 31 -22.27 42.77 12.57
C SER A 31 -22.13 42.26 11.14
N LYS A 32 -21.29 42.92 10.36
CA LYS A 32 -20.92 42.46 9.03
C LYS A 32 -20.14 41.15 9.18
N HIS A 33 -20.71 40.06 8.67
CA HIS A 33 -19.94 38.86 8.32
C HIS A 33 -18.86 39.28 7.30
N ALA A 34 -17.61 39.28 7.72
CA ALA A 34 -16.47 39.36 6.82
C ALA A 34 -16.27 37.98 6.19
N THR A 35 -16.37 37.93 4.87
CA THR A 35 -15.97 36.78 4.04
C THR A 35 -14.46 36.52 4.21
N PRO A 36 -14.03 35.29 4.51
CA PRO A 36 -12.61 34.97 4.65
C PRO A 36 -12.01 34.63 3.28
N GLU A 37 -11.87 35.61 2.40
CA GLU A 37 -11.32 35.34 1.06
C GLU A 37 -10.35 36.41 0.50
N SER A 38 -9.89 37.39 1.29
CA SER A 38 -8.99 38.44 0.77
C SER A 38 -7.71 38.72 1.56
N SER A 39 -7.39 37.96 2.62
CA SER A 39 -6.17 38.16 3.42
C SER A 39 -4.97 37.30 3.02
N LEU A 40 -5.12 36.35 2.07
CA LEU A 40 -4.06 35.40 1.66
C LEU A 40 -3.01 35.97 0.65
N LEU A 41 -3.04 37.26 0.32
CA LEU A 41 -2.18 37.85 -0.72
C LEU A 41 -1.38 39.10 -0.31
N LYS A 42 -1.03 39.26 0.97
CA LYS A 42 -0.06 40.29 1.38
C LYS A 42 1.20 39.65 1.98
N GLY A 43 2.30 39.71 1.23
CA GLY A 43 3.63 39.37 1.74
C GLY A 43 4.08 40.31 2.88
N PRO A 44 5.06 39.89 3.69
CA PRO A 44 5.49 40.66 4.86
C PRO A 44 6.28 41.93 4.44
N PRO A 45 6.25 42.99 5.26
CA PRO A 45 7.04 44.21 5.01
C PRO A 45 8.54 43.95 5.26
N PRO A 46 9.45 44.65 4.56
CA PRO A 46 10.88 44.43 4.67
C PRO A 46 11.49 45.26 5.82
N GLY A 47 12.38 44.62 6.59
CA GLY A 47 13.42 45.32 7.36
C GLY A 47 13.46 44.96 8.84
N GLU A 48 14.35 44.05 9.20
CA GLU A 48 15.16 44.13 10.43
C GLU A 48 16.34 43.14 10.32
N GLU A 49 17.56 43.66 10.25
CA GLU A 49 18.80 42.87 10.21
C GLU A 49 19.15 42.28 11.58
N PRO A 50 19.66 41.04 11.68
CA PRO A 50 20.11 40.49 12.96
C PRO A 50 21.60 40.77 13.19
N GLY A 51 21.88 41.64 14.17
CA GLY A 51 23.20 41.77 14.79
C GLY A 51 23.57 40.52 15.59
N GLY A 52 24.80 40.03 15.39
CA GLY A 52 25.26 38.72 15.83
C GLY A 52 25.48 38.54 17.34
N SER A 53 25.24 37.31 17.80
CA SER A 53 26.04 36.65 18.85
C SER A 53 25.83 35.13 18.81
N GLY A 54 26.78 34.50 18.10
CA GLY A 54 27.33 33.15 18.20
C GLY A 54 26.62 32.06 19.02
N ILE A 55 26.01 31.11 18.29
CA ILE A 55 25.94 29.66 18.55
C ILE A 55 25.09 29.18 19.75
N LYS A 56 24.97 29.93 20.86
CA LYS A 56 24.08 29.56 21.97
C LYS A 56 22.62 29.97 21.77
N ASN A 57 22.35 30.93 20.89
CA ASN A 57 21.00 31.41 20.58
C ASN A 57 20.34 30.72 19.38
N PHE A 58 20.96 29.68 18.79
CA PHE A 58 20.31 28.87 17.74
C PHE A 58 19.17 28.01 18.30
N PHE A 59 19.24 27.64 19.58
CA PHE A 59 18.32 26.68 20.20
C PHE A 59 17.24 27.28 21.10
N THR A 60 17.04 28.60 21.17
CA THR A 60 15.96 29.20 21.99
C THR A 60 15.58 30.63 21.58
N ARG A 61 14.66 30.78 20.62
CA ARG A 61 13.75 31.94 20.56
C ARG A 61 12.46 31.56 19.85
N ASN A 62 11.31 31.87 20.48
CA ASN A 62 9.92 31.85 20.01
C ASN A 62 9.69 31.39 18.54
N GLY A 63 9.00 30.26 18.35
CA GLY A 63 8.68 29.72 17.01
C GLY A 63 9.49 28.46 16.62
N GLN A 64 9.77 27.58 17.59
CA GLN A 64 10.52 26.35 17.32
C GLN A 64 9.66 25.27 16.68
N PHE A 65 10.25 24.63 15.67
CA PHE A 65 9.72 23.43 15.05
C PHE A 65 9.59 22.33 16.13
N PRO A 66 8.39 21.78 16.40
CA PRO A 66 8.18 20.88 17.53
C PRO A 66 9.04 19.62 17.39
N GLY A 67 9.99 19.40 18.30
CA GLY A 67 10.92 18.27 18.23
C GLY A 67 10.24 16.89 18.24
N CYS A 68 9.01 16.81 18.76
CA CYS A 68 8.21 15.58 18.78
C CYS A 68 7.92 15.03 17.37
N VAL A 69 7.85 15.90 16.35
CA VAL A 69 7.50 15.46 14.99
C VAL A 69 8.61 14.64 14.33
N TYR A 70 9.87 14.73 14.78
CA TYR A 70 10.94 13.87 14.29
C TYR A 70 10.70 12.40 14.64
N PHE A 71 10.08 12.11 15.79
CA PHE A 71 9.65 10.74 16.14
C PHE A 71 8.54 10.25 15.20
N ILE A 72 7.61 11.14 14.81
CA ILE A 72 6.52 10.80 13.88
C ILE A 72 7.09 10.52 12.48
N VAL A 73 8.03 11.35 12.00
CA VAL A 73 8.72 11.16 10.71
C VAL A 73 9.56 9.89 10.70
N GLY A 74 10.28 9.58 11.80
CA GLY A 74 11.04 8.35 11.95
C GLY A 74 10.16 7.10 11.98
N ASN A 75 9.04 7.15 12.71
CA ASN A 75 8.01 6.11 12.68
C ASN A 75 7.50 5.90 11.24
N GLU A 76 7.18 6.98 10.52
CA GLU A 76 6.69 6.89 9.14
C GLU A 76 7.74 6.25 8.21
N PHE A 77 9.01 6.64 8.33
CA PHE A 77 10.08 6.03 7.53
C PHE A 77 10.16 4.51 7.73
N CYS A 78 10.20 4.05 8.99
CA CYS A 78 10.31 2.64 9.33
C CYS A 78 9.07 1.84 8.90
N GLU A 79 7.87 2.37 9.11
CA GLU A 79 6.63 1.73 8.65
C GLU A 79 6.58 1.65 7.12
N ARG A 80 6.98 2.71 6.41
CA ARG A 80 6.95 2.73 4.94
C ARG A 80 7.95 1.76 4.36
N PHE A 81 9.13 1.65 4.96
CA PHE A 81 10.07 0.59 4.61
C PHE A 81 9.43 -0.80 4.80
N SER A 82 8.82 -1.05 5.95
CA SER A 82 8.19 -2.34 6.27
C SER A 82 7.10 -2.70 5.24
N TYR A 83 6.19 -1.77 4.96
CA TYR A 83 5.09 -1.95 4.03
C TYR A 83 5.56 -2.24 2.59
N TYR A 84 6.41 -1.37 2.03
CA TYR A 84 6.85 -1.51 0.64
C TYR A 84 7.82 -2.67 0.45
N GLY A 85 8.69 -2.96 1.42
CA GLY A 85 9.62 -4.08 1.36
C GLY A 85 8.90 -5.42 1.33
N MET A 86 7.95 -5.64 2.26
CA MET A 86 7.12 -6.84 2.26
C MET A 86 6.31 -6.96 0.96
N ARG A 87 5.68 -5.86 0.52
CA ARG A 87 4.87 -5.83 -0.71
C ARG A 87 5.70 -6.12 -1.98
N ALA A 88 6.98 -5.73 -2.02
CA ALA A 88 7.86 -5.95 -3.17
C ALA A 88 8.01 -7.44 -3.51
N VAL A 89 8.29 -8.25 -2.48
CA VAL A 89 8.60 -9.68 -2.60
C VAL A 89 7.35 -10.57 -2.56
N LEU A 90 6.19 -10.01 -2.19
CA LEU A 90 4.99 -10.76 -1.85
C LEU A 90 4.48 -11.64 -3.01
N ILE A 91 4.43 -11.14 -4.24
CA ILE A 91 3.91 -11.94 -5.37
C ILE A 91 4.79 -13.15 -5.67
N LEU A 92 6.11 -13.01 -5.55
CA LEU A 92 7.06 -14.11 -5.72
C LEU A 92 6.93 -15.09 -4.56
N TYR A 93 6.74 -14.61 -3.33
CA TYR A 93 6.49 -15.48 -2.19
C TYR A 93 5.22 -16.32 -2.35
N LEU A 94 4.11 -15.70 -2.76
CA LEU A 94 2.84 -16.40 -2.99
C LEU A 94 2.96 -17.47 -4.08
N THR A 95 3.64 -17.16 -5.19
CA THR A 95 3.69 -18.06 -6.36
C THR A 95 4.82 -19.07 -6.30
N GLN A 96 6.01 -18.68 -5.82
CA GLN A 96 7.20 -19.52 -5.83
C GLN A 96 7.40 -20.30 -4.52
N PHE A 97 7.08 -19.71 -3.37
CA PHE A 97 7.31 -20.36 -2.07
C PHE A 97 6.05 -21.07 -1.54
N LEU A 98 4.87 -20.46 -1.66
CA LEU A 98 3.60 -21.09 -1.24
C LEU A 98 2.92 -21.93 -2.34
N GLY A 99 3.45 -21.85 -3.57
CA GLY A 99 2.98 -22.63 -4.72
C GLY A 99 1.55 -22.33 -5.14
N PHE A 100 1.07 -21.08 -4.97
CA PHE A 100 -0.15 -20.65 -5.63
C PHE A 100 0.12 -20.43 -7.13
N ASP A 101 -0.87 -20.71 -7.98
CA ASP A 101 -0.79 -20.30 -9.38
C ASP A 101 -0.75 -18.77 -9.50
N ASP A 102 -0.26 -18.28 -10.65
CA ASP A 102 -0.05 -16.85 -10.87
C ASP A 102 -1.35 -16.02 -10.76
N ASP A 103 -2.51 -16.62 -11.09
CA ASP A 103 -3.81 -15.95 -11.05
C ASP A 103 -4.32 -15.83 -9.60
N VAL A 104 -4.28 -16.92 -8.83
CA VAL A 104 -4.62 -16.92 -7.40
C VAL A 104 -3.64 -16.06 -6.61
N GLY A 105 -2.35 -16.15 -6.88
CA GLY A 105 -1.33 -15.30 -6.26
C GLY A 105 -1.58 -13.81 -6.52
N THR A 106 -1.93 -13.45 -7.76
CA THR A 106 -2.33 -12.08 -8.10
C THR A 106 -3.61 -11.66 -7.38
N GLY A 107 -4.61 -12.55 -7.30
CA GLY A 107 -5.85 -12.31 -6.57
C GLY A 107 -5.62 -12.04 -5.09
N LEU A 108 -4.78 -12.85 -4.43
CA LEU A 108 -4.41 -12.67 -3.02
C LEU A 108 -3.62 -11.38 -2.79
N TYR A 109 -2.67 -11.06 -3.67
CA TYR A 109 -1.93 -9.80 -3.62
C TYR A 109 -2.87 -8.60 -3.65
N HIS A 110 -3.83 -8.57 -4.58
CA HIS A 110 -4.78 -7.47 -4.71
C HIS A 110 -5.85 -7.46 -3.62
N ALA A 111 -6.26 -8.62 -3.10
CA ALA A 111 -7.13 -8.69 -1.93
C ALA A 111 -6.45 -8.08 -0.69
N PHE A 112 -5.15 -8.34 -0.52
CA PHE A 112 -4.33 -7.69 0.50
C PHE A 112 -4.27 -6.17 0.30
N VAL A 113 -3.96 -5.70 -0.91
CA VAL A 113 -3.93 -4.26 -1.23
C VAL A 113 -5.29 -3.60 -0.98
N MET A 114 -6.38 -4.22 -1.44
CA MET A 114 -7.74 -3.77 -1.17
C MET A 114 -7.98 -3.60 0.33
N LEU A 115 -7.59 -4.58 1.15
CA LEU A 115 -7.74 -4.50 2.61
C LEU A 115 -6.93 -3.34 3.22
N CYS A 116 -5.70 -3.09 2.74
CA CYS A 116 -4.87 -1.96 3.17
C CYS A 116 -5.47 -0.58 2.87
N TYR A 117 -6.27 -0.46 1.80
CA TYR A 117 -6.90 0.80 1.38
C TYR A 117 -8.37 0.91 1.79
N PHE A 118 -9.00 -0.19 2.22
CA PHE A 118 -10.34 -0.20 2.79
C PHE A 118 -10.35 0.05 4.31
N SER A 119 -9.44 -0.59 5.04
CA SER A 119 -9.35 -0.46 6.51
C SER A 119 -9.02 0.96 7.06
N PRO A 120 -8.49 1.94 6.30
CA PRO A 120 -8.43 3.33 6.73
C PRO A 120 -9.77 3.90 7.20
N LEU A 121 -10.88 3.52 6.58
CA LEU A 121 -12.21 3.96 7.03
C LEU A 121 -12.49 3.52 8.47
N LEU A 122 -12.15 2.27 8.79
CA LEU A 122 -12.31 1.71 10.13
C LEU A 122 -11.36 2.38 11.13
N GLY A 123 -10.10 2.59 10.74
CA GLY A 123 -9.10 3.27 11.55
C GLY A 123 -9.51 4.68 11.94
N ALA A 124 -9.97 5.48 10.97
CA ALA A 124 -10.46 6.84 11.19
C ALA A 124 -11.70 6.86 12.10
N MET A 125 -12.68 5.97 11.87
CA MET A 125 -13.89 5.89 12.69
C MET A 125 -13.58 5.58 14.16
N VAL A 126 -12.63 4.68 14.43
CA VAL A 126 -12.20 4.33 15.79
C VAL A 126 -11.39 5.46 16.42
N ALA A 127 -10.53 6.13 15.65
CA ALA A 127 -9.69 7.22 16.13
C ALA A 127 -10.51 8.46 16.50
N ASP A 128 -11.37 8.93 15.60
CA ASP A 128 -12.13 10.16 15.78
C ASP A 128 -13.36 9.96 16.67
N GLY A 129 -13.88 8.73 16.77
CA GLY A 129 -15.08 8.41 17.54
C GLY A 129 -14.83 7.90 18.98
N TRP A 130 -13.73 7.20 19.24
CA TRP A 130 -13.58 6.47 20.51
C TRP A 130 -12.19 6.58 21.16
N LEU A 131 -11.14 6.08 20.50
CA LEU A 131 -9.83 5.88 21.16
C LEU A 131 -8.92 7.12 21.10
N GLY A 132 -9.12 8.00 20.12
CA GLY A 132 -8.19 9.08 19.80
C GLY A 132 -7.02 8.58 18.94
N ARG A 133 -6.49 9.48 18.11
CA ARG A 133 -5.44 9.17 17.11
C ARG A 133 -4.22 8.50 17.72
N TYR A 134 -3.71 9.00 18.85
CA TYR A 134 -2.53 8.43 19.52
C TYR A 134 -2.71 6.94 19.89
N LYS A 135 -3.84 6.59 20.52
CA LYS A 135 -4.08 5.20 20.95
C LYS A 135 -4.31 4.27 19.77
N VAL A 136 -5.00 4.75 18.72
CA VAL A 136 -5.19 3.98 17.48
C VAL A 136 -3.84 3.70 16.83
N ILE A 137 -2.99 4.73 16.65
CA ILE A 137 -1.65 4.54 16.10
C ILE A 137 -0.88 3.51 16.93
N LEU A 138 -0.87 3.60 18.26
CA LEU A 138 -0.14 2.66 19.11
C LEU A 138 -0.66 1.22 19.01
N TYR A 139 -1.95 1.00 19.30
CA TYR A 139 -2.51 -0.36 19.38
C TYR A 139 -2.57 -1.04 18.01
N VAL A 140 -2.93 -0.29 16.96
CA VAL A 140 -2.98 -0.83 15.61
C VAL A 140 -1.58 -1.06 15.05
N SER A 141 -0.57 -0.25 15.42
CA SER A 141 0.82 -0.53 15.03
C SER A 141 1.41 -1.75 15.74
N LEU A 142 1.02 -2.02 17.00
CA LEU A 142 1.38 -3.27 17.69
C LEU A 142 0.74 -4.48 17.01
N PHE A 143 -0.54 -4.36 16.63
CA PHE A 143 -1.23 -5.37 15.84
C PHE A 143 -0.56 -5.59 14.48
N TYR A 144 -0.14 -4.52 13.81
CA TYR A 144 0.62 -4.57 12.56
C TYR A 144 1.99 -5.26 12.75
N ALA A 145 2.72 -4.94 13.82
CA ALA A 145 3.98 -5.60 14.15
C ALA A 145 3.78 -7.11 14.34
N ALA A 146 2.72 -7.53 15.04
CA ALA A 146 2.36 -8.94 15.20
C ALA A 146 2.14 -9.63 13.84
N GLY A 147 1.45 -8.98 12.89
CA GLY A 147 1.26 -9.50 11.54
C GLY A 147 2.57 -9.73 10.78
N ASN A 148 3.52 -8.79 10.87
CA ASN A 148 4.85 -8.96 10.27
C ASN A 148 5.65 -10.09 10.95
N ILE A 149 5.55 -10.23 12.27
CA ILE A 149 6.20 -11.33 12.99
C ILE A 149 5.61 -12.67 12.56
N ILE A 150 4.28 -12.77 12.42
CA ILE A 150 3.63 -13.98 11.89
C ILE A 150 4.16 -14.30 10.49
N MET A 151 4.24 -13.31 9.59
CA MET A 151 4.82 -13.50 8.25
C MET A 151 6.26 -14.00 8.30
N ALA A 152 7.12 -13.40 9.13
CA ALA A 152 8.52 -13.77 9.25
C ALA A 152 8.72 -15.19 9.83
N ILE A 153 7.94 -15.54 10.86
CA ILE A 153 8.01 -16.86 11.50
C ILE A 153 7.49 -17.95 10.55
N THR A 154 6.37 -17.70 9.89
CA THR A 154 5.73 -18.68 8.98
C THR A 154 6.50 -18.89 7.67
N ALA A 155 7.44 -17.99 7.35
CA ALA A 155 8.38 -18.19 6.26
C ALA A 155 9.55 -19.13 6.61
N LEU A 156 9.75 -19.48 7.89
CA LEU A 156 10.84 -20.37 8.32
C LEU A 156 10.55 -21.84 7.98
N PRO A 157 11.36 -22.50 7.12
CA PRO A 157 11.14 -23.90 6.77
C PRO A 157 11.11 -24.87 7.97
N PRO A 158 11.98 -24.75 9.00
CA PRO A 158 11.98 -25.67 10.15
C PRO A 158 10.72 -25.64 11.03
N LEU A 159 9.90 -24.59 10.94
CA LEU A 159 8.63 -24.48 11.69
C LEU A 159 7.43 -25.01 10.90
N GLY A 160 7.66 -25.71 9.78
CA GLY A 160 6.61 -26.37 9.00
C GLY A 160 6.07 -25.55 7.83
N ALA A 161 6.90 -24.84 7.07
CA ALA A 161 6.43 -24.34 5.76
C ALA A 161 6.15 -25.55 4.83
N PRO A 162 4.95 -25.70 4.23
CA PRO A 162 4.04 -24.63 3.80
C PRO A 162 2.59 -24.80 4.29
N GLU A 163 2.28 -24.44 5.54
CA GLU A 163 0.90 -24.13 5.90
C GLU A 163 0.53 -22.72 5.38
N ARG A 164 -0.14 -22.69 4.22
CA ARG A 164 -0.67 -21.46 3.59
C ARG A 164 -1.47 -20.57 4.55
N ALA A 165 -2.08 -21.16 5.58
CA ALA A 165 -2.87 -20.44 6.58
C ALA A 165 -2.06 -19.38 7.34
N GLY A 166 -0.83 -19.70 7.77
CA GLY A 166 0.00 -18.81 8.58
C GLY A 166 0.29 -17.47 7.88
N PRO A 167 0.87 -17.49 6.66
CA PRO A 167 1.11 -16.26 5.91
C PRO A 167 -0.16 -15.51 5.54
N LEU A 168 -1.27 -16.20 5.22
CA LEU A 168 -2.56 -15.55 4.92
C LEU A 168 -3.12 -14.81 6.15
N ILE A 169 -3.01 -15.40 7.34
CA ILE A 169 -3.35 -14.73 8.61
C ILE A 169 -2.44 -13.52 8.81
N GLY A 170 -1.13 -13.66 8.57
CA GLY A 170 -0.18 -12.55 8.62
C GLY A 170 -0.57 -11.39 7.71
N LEU A 171 -0.91 -11.66 6.45
CA LEU A 171 -1.37 -10.66 5.49
C LEU A 171 -2.67 -9.98 5.91
N LEU A 172 -3.63 -10.72 6.47
CA LEU A 172 -4.88 -10.16 6.99
C LEU A 172 -4.60 -9.19 8.14
N VAL A 173 -3.77 -9.59 9.10
CA VAL A 173 -3.36 -8.77 10.25
C VAL A 173 -2.62 -7.52 9.78
N ILE A 174 -1.67 -7.66 8.86
CA ILE A 174 -0.95 -6.53 8.25
C ILE A 174 -1.92 -5.59 7.52
N GLY A 175 -2.87 -6.13 6.76
CA GLY A 175 -3.82 -5.35 5.97
C GLY A 175 -4.66 -4.39 6.82
N PHE A 176 -5.20 -4.89 7.94
CA PHE A 176 -5.89 -4.06 8.93
C PHE A 176 -4.93 -3.14 9.70
N GLY A 177 -3.72 -3.61 9.99
CA GLY A 177 -2.68 -2.86 10.69
C GLY A 177 -2.27 -1.60 9.95
N THR A 178 -1.68 -1.74 8.75
CA THR A 178 -1.21 -0.60 7.95
C THR A 178 -2.37 0.32 7.57
N GLY A 179 -3.52 -0.22 7.16
CA GLY A 179 -4.62 0.64 6.73
C GLY A 179 -5.27 1.38 7.89
N GLY A 180 -5.40 0.77 9.07
CA GLY A 180 -5.96 1.43 10.25
C GLY A 180 -5.15 2.64 10.74
N ILE A 181 -3.82 2.63 10.57
CA ILE A 181 -2.97 3.76 10.98
C ILE A 181 -2.84 4.86 9.92
N LYS A 182 -3.02 4.55 8.62
CA LYS A 182 -2.86 5.50 7.50
C LYS A 182 -3.57 6.85 7.68
N PRO A 183 -4.86 6.93 8.06
CA PRO A 183 -5.53 8.22 8.19
C PRO A 183 -5.13 8.96 9.48
N CYS A 184 -4.51 8.27 10.44
CA CYS A 184 -4.24 8.78 11.77
C CYS A 184 -2.87 9.44 11.88
N VAL A 185 -1.81 8.85 11.32
CA VAL A 185 -0.41 9.28 11.55
C VAL A 185 -0.15 10.68 10.98
N SER A 186 -0.56 10.93 9.73
CA SER A 186 -0.36 12.22 9.06
C SER A 186 -1.15 13.34 9.75
N ALA A 187 -2.40 13.06 10.11
CA ALA A 187 -3.26 13.98 10.86
C ALA A 187 -2.68 14.26 12.26
N PHE A 188 -2.25 13.23 12.98
CA PHE A 188 -1.64 13.37 14.30
C PHE A 188 -0.36 14.21 14.28
N GLY A 189 0.47 14.08 13.23
CA GLY A 189 1.63 14.95 13.06
C GLY A 189 1.27 16.40 12.74
N GLY A 190 0.22 16.63 11.95
CA GLY A 190 -0.33 17.96 11.71
C GLY A 190 -0.85 18.64 12.98
N ASP A 191 -1.45 17.86 13.89
CA ASP A 191 -1.99 18.35 15.18
C ASP A 191 -0.90 18.89 16.13
N GLN A 192 0.38 18.59 15.89
CA GLN A 192 1.49 19.04 16.74
C GLN A 192 1.80 20.53 16.57
N PHE A 193 1.26 21.16 15.54
CA PHE A 193 1.46 22.58 15.24
C PHE A 193 0.27 23.40 15.72
N SER A 194 0.54 24.59 16.23
CA SER A 194 -0.50 25.59 16.49
C SER A 194 -0.94 26.28 15.19
N ASP A 195 -2.07 26.99 15.21
CA ASP A 195 -2.65 27.63 14.02
C ASP A 195 -1.83 28.81 13.48
N ASP A 196 -0.95 29.38 14.30
CA ASP A 196 0.01 30.42 13.91
C ASP A 196 1.25 29.85 13.18
N GLN A 197 1.38 28.52 13.09
CA GLN A 197 2.58 27.83 12.63
C GLN A 197 2.48 27.20 11.23
N ASP A 198 1.69 27.79 10.32
CA ASP A 198 1.41 27.23 8.99
C ASP A 198 2.66 26.91 8.17
N ARG A 199 3.65 27.81 8.15
CA ARG A 199 4.92 27.59 7.41
C ARG A 199 5.68 26.37 7.93
N MET A 200 5.70 26.17 9.25
CA MET A 200 6.35 25.01 9.85
C MET A 200 5.57 23.73 9.60
N ARG A 201 4.23 23.79 9.65
CA ARG A 201 3.35 22.68 9.31
C ARG A 201 3.55 22.21 7.86
N GLN A 202 3.72 23.14 6.92
CA GLN A 202 4.06 22.82 5.51
C GLN A 202 5.44 22.15 5.37
N LEU A 203 6.45 22.64 6.11
CA LEU A 203 7.77 22.01 6.13
C LEU A 203 7.70 20.58 6.70
N TYR A 204 6.90 20.36 7.74
CA TYR A 204 6.63 19.03 8.28
C TYR A 204 6.07 18.08 7.21
N PHE A 205 5.04 18.49 6.47
CA PHE A 205 4.48 17.66 5.40
C PHE A 205 5.48 17.38 4.28
N SER A 206 6.40 18.31 4.00
CA SER A 206 7.49 18.09 3.05
C SER A 206 8.48 17.03 3.55
N MET A 207 8.85 17.06 4.84
CA MET A 207 9.71 16.03 5.46
C MET A 207 9.01 14.68 5.55
N PHE A 208 7.71 14.67 5.86
CA PHE A 208 6.89 13.47 5.88
C PHE A 208 6.78 12.84 4.47
N TYR A 209 6.60 13.66 3.44
CA TYR A 209 6.63 13.21 2.06
C TYR A 209 7.99 12.61 1.68
N PHE A 210 9.08 13.27 2.07
CA PHE A 210 10.44 12.76 1.85
C PHE A 210 10.68 11.42 2.56
N SER A 211 10.25 11.27 3.83
CA SER A 211 10.43 10.02 4.58
C SER A 211 9.67 8.86 3.97
N ILE A 212 8.46 9.08 3.45
CA ILE A 212 7.70 8.07 2.69
C ILE A 212 8.50 7.58 1.50
N ASN A 213 8.98 8.49 0.65
CA ASN A 213 9.70 8.13 -0.57
C ASN A 213 11.06 7.50 -0.27
N ALA A 214 11.79 7.99 0.74
CA ALA A 214 13.05 7.40 1.16
C ALA A 214 12.86 5.98 1.68
N GLY A 215 11.85 5.76 2.55
CA GLY A 215 11.53 4.43 3.07
C GLY A 215 11.09 3.46 1.98
N SER A 216 10.24 3.90 1.04
CA SER A 216 9.80 3.08 -0.10
C SER A 216 10.95 2.76 -1.06
N LEU A 217 11.76 3.76 -1.41
CA LEU A 217 12.88 3.57 -2.36
C LEU A 217 13.89 2.56 -1.81
N LEU A 218 14.28 2.71 -0.55
CA LEU A 218 15.25 1.81 0.10
C LEU A 218 14.69 0.39 0.24
N SER A 219 13.44 0.23 0.63
CA SER A 219 12.85 -1.10 0.81
C SER A 219 12.63 -1.84 -0.51
N LEU A 220 12.14 -1.15 -1.55
CA LEU A 220 11.96 -1.72 -2.89
C LEU A 220 13.28 -2.14 -3.53
N PHE A 221 14.40 -1.56 -3.10
CA PHE A 221 15.73 -1.95 -3.56
C PHE A 221 16.35 -3.06 -2.70
N LEU A 222 16.36 -2.87 -1.38
CA LEU A 222 17.09 -3.73 -0.43
C LEU A 222 16.36 -5.04 -0.11
N THR A 223 15.03 -5.04 0.04
CA THR A 223 14.32 -6.26 0.43
C THR A 223 14.42 -7.38 -0.62
N PRO A 224 14.31 -7.11 -1.93
CA PRO A 224 14.62 -8.12 -2.97
C PRO A 224 16.06 -8.64 -2.93
N ILE A 225 17.04 -7.79 -2.57
CA ILE A 225 18.44 -8.21 -2.40
C ILE A 225 18.56 -9.16 -1.21
N LEU A 226 17.95 -8.83 -0.08
CA LEU A 226 17.92 -9.69 1.10
C LEU A 226 17.23 -11.03 0.84
N ARG A 227 16.22 -11.06 -0.03
CA ARG A 227 15.55 -12.29 -0.46
C ARG A 227 16.46 -13.16 -1.35
N SER A 228 17.09 -12.58 -2.36
CA SER A 228 17.72 -13.35 -3.45
C SER A 228 19.22 -13.57 -3.27
N ASP A 229 19.94 -12.58 -2.74
CA ASP A 229 21.42 -12.61 -2.67
C ASP A 229 21.91 -13.28 -1.38
N VAL A 230 21.05 -13.41 -0.37
CA VAL A 230 21.31 -14.17 0.85
C VAL A 230 20.64 -15.53 0.75
N GLN A 231 21.42 -16.60 0.92
CA GLN A 231 20.91 -17.96 0.91
C GLN A 231 20.51 -18.40 2.31
N CYS A 232 19.29 -18.88 2.48
CA CYS A 232 18.79 -19.44 3.73
C CYS A 232 18.16 -20.80 3.46
N TYR A 233 18.50 -21.81 4.26
CA TYR A 233 17.92 -23.15 4.16
C TYR A 233 17.99 -23.75 2.74
N GLY A 234 19.07 -23.46 2.01
CA GLY A 234 19.31 -24.00 0.66
C GLY A 234 18.69 -23.21 -0.51
N GLY A 235 18.02 -22.07 -0.26
CA GLY A 235 17.44 -21.24 -1.34
C GLY A 235 17.23 -19.77 -0.96
N ASP A 236 16.30 -19.11 -1.66
CA ASP A 236 15.94 -17.70 -1.43
C ASP A 236 15.49 -17.45 0.02
N CYS A 237 16.03 -16.41 0.65
CA CYS A 237 15.82 -16.10 2.05
C CYS A 237 14.59 -15.21 2.32
N TYR A 238 13.39 -15.79 2.14
CA TYR A 238 12.14 -15.15 2.55
C TYR A 238 12.06 -14.82 4.06
N PRO A 239 12.56 -15.65 5.00
CA PRO A 239 12.58 -15.31 6.42
C PRO A 239 13.28 -13.98 6.72
N LEU A 240 14.41 -13.70 6.06
CA LEU A 240 15.13 -12.43 6.23
C LEU A 240 14.37 -11.28 5.56
N ALA A 241 13.84 -11.51 4.35
CA ALA A 241 13.07 -10.53 3.60
C ALA A 241 11.81 -10.06 4.34
N PHE A 242 11.18 -10.91 5.15
CA PHE A 242 10.05 -10.54 6.03
C PHE A 242 10.48 -10.15 7.46
N GLY A 243 11.59 -10.71 7.95
CA GLY A 243 12.13 -10.42 9.27
C GLY A 243 12.61 -8.97 9.41
N VAL A 244 13.28 -8.42 8.40
CA VAL A 244 13.73 -7.01 8.41
C VAL A 244 12.54 -6.04 8.51
N PRO A 245 11.48 -6.15 7.67
CA PRO A 245 10.22 -5.43 7.85
C PRO A 245 9.59 -5.58 9.24
N ALA A 246 9.64 -6.77 9.84
CA ALA A 246 9.10 -7.00 11.18
C ALA A 246 9.87 -6.22 12.26
N VAL A 247 11.20 -6.28 12.23
CA VAL A 247 12.07 -5.52 13.14
C VAL A 247 11.88 -4.02 12.96
N LEU A 248 11.79 -3.54 11.71
CA LEU A 248 11.56 -2.13 11.44
C LEU A 248 10.17 -1.66 11.88
N MET A 249 9.14 -2.50 11.77
CA MET A 249 7.82 -2.15 12.28
C MET A 249 7.83 -2.04 13.82
N LEU A 250 8.55 -2.93 14.52
CA LEU A 250 8.76 -2.80 15.97
C LEU A 250 9.53 -1.52 16.31
N ALA A 251 10.58 -1.21 15.54
CA ALA A 251 11.33 0.04 15.70
C ALA A 251 10.44 1.27 15.48
N ALA A 252 9.54 1.26 14.50
CA ALA A 252 8.56 2.32 14.27
C ALA A 252 7.71 2.59 15.52
N VAL A 253 7.17 1.52 16.13
CA VAL A 253 6.40 1.60 17.38
C VAL A 253 7.25 2.19 18.52
N LEU A 254 8.48 1.70 18.69
CA LEU A 254 9.36 2.17 19.76
C LEU A 254 9.72 3.65 19.59
N ILE A 255 10.03 4.09 18.37
CA ILE A 255 10.29 5.50 18.04
C ILE A 255 9.05 6.34 18.35
N PHE A 256 7.86 5.89 17.92
CA PHE A 256 6.62 6.61 18.19
C PHE A 256 6.36 6.76 19.69
N VAL A 257 6.52 5.69 20.47
CA VAL A 257 6.32 5.70 21.93
C VAL A 257 7.37 6.54 22.65
N ALA A 258 8.60 6.60 22.17
CA ALA A 258 9.66 7.43 22.76
C ALA A 258 9.28 8.93 22.76
N GLY A 259 8.54 9.40 21.75
CA GLY A 259 8.02 10.76 21.69
C GLY A 259 6.74 11.01 22.51
N SER A 260 6.20 9.99 23.20
CA SER A 260 4.86 10.03 23.77
C SER A 260 4.60 11.14 24.80
N SER A 261 5.61 11.53 25.58
CA SER A 261 5.53 12.60 26.57
C SER A 261 5.49 14.00 25.94
N LEU A 262 5.90 14.14 24.68
CA LEU A 262 6.02 15.41 23.97
C LEU A 262 4.84 15.69 23.04
N TYR A 263 3.96 14.71 22.79
CA TYR A 263 2.86 14.88 21.85
C TYR A 263 1.68 15.66 22.45
N LYS A 264 1.15 16.57 21.64
CA LYS A 264 -0.18 17.15 21.83
C LYS A 264 -1.23 16.12 21.41
N ARG A 265 -2.14 15.79 22.33
CA ARG A 265 -3.19 14.78 22.12
C ARG A 265 -4.56 15.44 22.12
N ILE A 266 -5.17 15.54 20.94
CA ILE A 266 -6.51 16.10 20.78
C ILE A 266 -7.55 15.02 21.16
N PRO A 267 -8.56 15.33 21.99
CA PRO A 267 -9.62 14.39 22.31
C PRO A 267 -10.47 14.06 21.06
N PRO A 268 -11.10 12.88 20.99
CA PRO A 268 -11.97 12.51 19.88
C PRO A 268 -13.12 13.52 19.69
N SER A 269 -13.32 14.02 18.47
CA SER A 269 -14.30 15.07 18.14
C SER A 269 -15.56 14.56 17.44
N GLY A 270 -15.77 13.24 17.39
CA GLY A 270 -16.97 12.61 16.84
C GLY A 270 -16.75 12.00 15.46
N ASN A 271 -17.71 11.19 15.01
CA ASN A 271 -17.57 10.39 13.79
C ASN A 271 -18.33 11.01 12.61
N ILE A 272 -17.64 11.84 11.82
CA ILE A 272 -18.19 12.50 10.63
C ILE A 272 -18.66 11.47 9.59
N THR A 273 -17.94 10.37 9.40
CA THR A 273 -18.34 9.28 8.49
C THR A 273 -19.71 8.71 8.89
N GLY A 274 -19.90 8.43 10.18
CA GLY A 274 -21.18 7.98 10.72
C GLY A 274 -22.30 9.00 10.56
N LEU A 275 -21.99 10.29 10.72
CA LEU A 275 -22.93 11.39 10.49
C LEU A 275 -23.41 11.42 9.03
N VAL A 276 -22.47 11.38 8.07
CA VAL A 276 -22.79 11.35 6.63
C VAL A 276 -23.69 10.17 6.27
N PHE A 277 -23.38 8.96 6.73
CA PHE A 277 -24.20 7.77 6.46
C PHE A 277 -25.62 7.90 7.05
N ARG A 278 -25.76 8.48 8.25
CA ARG A 278 -27.08 8.71 8.85
C ARG A 278 -27.86 9.80 8.12
N THR A 279 -27.22 10.87 7.67
CA THR A 279 -27.85 11.92 6.86
C THR A 279 -28.36 11.34 5.54
N VAL A 280 -27.55 10.53 4.85
CA VAL A 280 -27.97 9.84 3.61
C VAL A 280 -29.12 8.86 3.88
N GLY A 281 -29.03 8.05 4.94
CA GLY A 281 -30.08 7.12 5.33
C GLY A 281 -31.41 7.82 5.67
N SER A 282 -31.34 8.95 6.37
CA SER A 282 -32.51 9.78 6.66
C SER A 282 -33.11 10.38 5.40
N ALA A 283 -32.29 10.92 4.48
CA ALA A 283 -32.77 11.43 3.20
C ALA A 283 -33.53 10.35 2.42
N LEU A 284 -32.97 9.13 2.34
CA LEU A 284 -33.57 8.03 1.62
C LEU A 284 -34.87 7.56 2.28
N LYS A 285 -34.87 7.41 3.62
CA LYS A 285 -36.06 7.04 4.40
C LYS A 285 -37.19 8.05 4.23
N ASN A 286 -36.88 9.35 4.34
CA ASN A 286 -37.87 10.42 4.23
C ASN A 286 -38.39 10.53 2.80
N ARG A 287 -37.54 10.32 1.78
CA ARG A 287 -37.97 10.27 0.37
C ARG A 287 -38.97 9.15 0.09
N ILE A 288 -38.80 7.97 0.69
CA ILE A 288 -39.69 6.82 0.52
C ILE A 288 -40.99 7.00 1.32
N THR A 289 -40.90 7.61 2.51
CA THR A 289 -42.04 7.78 3.43
C THR A 289 -42.90 9.00 3.11
N SER A 290 -42.38 9.97 2.35
CA SER A 290 -43.12 11.20 2.07
C SER A 290 -44.32 10.98 1.16
N LYS A 291 -45.39 11.72 1.42
CA LYS A 291 -46.67 11.62 0.68
C LYS A 291 -46.49 12.13 -0.75
N SER A 292 -47.12 11.44 -1.69
CA SER A 292 -47.14 11.77 -3.13
C SER A 292 -47.59 13.23 -3.35
N GLY A 293 -46.64 14.14 -3.59
CA GLY A 293 -46.92 15.56 -3.86
C GLY A 293 -45.77 16.52 -3.58
N GLU A 294 -44.95 16.28 -2.55
CA GLU A 294 -43.79 17.12 -2.26
C GLU A 294 -42.59 16.76 -3.15
N LYS A 295 -42.15 17.72 -3.98
CA LYS A 295 -40.90 17.59 -4.75
C LYS A 295 -39.86 18.55 -4.18
N LYS A 296 -38.76 18.00 -3.66
CA LYS A 296 -37.54 18.76 -3.36
C LYS A 296 -36.65 18.80 -4.60
N GLU A 297 -35.84 19.84 -4.75
CA GLU A 297 -34.93 20.01 -5.90
C GLU A 297 -33.85 18.92 -5.95
N HIS A 298 -33.25 18.58 -4.80
CA HIS A 298 -32.28 17.49 -4.69
C HIS A 298 -32.78 16.39 -3.76
N TRP A 299 -32.44 15.12 -4.05
CA TRP A 299 -32.87 13.97 -3.23
C TRP A 299 -32.27 13.95 -1.81
N LEU A 300 -31.21 14.72 -1.57
CA LEU A 300 -30.60 14.89 -0.23
C LEU A 300 -31.33 15.91 0.64
N ASP A 301 -32.14 16.79 0.05
CA ASP A 301 -32.90 17.79 0.80
C ASP A 301 -33.97 17.17 1.70
N TRP A 302 -34.31 15.90 1.47
CA TRP A 302 -35.16 15.13 2.37
C TRP A 302 -34.52 14.87 3.74
N ALA A 303 -33.22 15.11 3.91
CA ALA A 303 -32.56 15.09 5.22
C ALA A 303 -32.68 16.41 5.99
N SER A 304 -33.13 17.51 5.37
CA SER A 304 -33.19 18.83 6.03
C SER A 304 -34.10 18.88 7.24
N ASP A 305 -35.00 17.90 7.37
CA ASP A 305 -35.96 17.83 8.47
C ASP A 305 -35.30 17.34 9.77
N ASN A 306 -34.18 16.61 9.65
CA ASN A 306 -33.48 15.98 10.76
C ASN A 306 -32.04 16.50 10.96
N TYR A 307 -31.53 17.31 10.04
CA TYR A 307 -30.12 17.75 10.00
C TYR A 307 -30.01 19.21 9.55
N GLU A 308 -28.93 19.87 10.00
CA GLU A 308 -28.59 21.25 9.60
C GLU A 308 -28.39 21.34 8.07
N ARG A 309 -28.81 22.49 7.50
CA ARG A 309 -28.72 22.71 6.04
C ARG A 309 -27.29 22.68 5.53
N ASP A 310 -26.36 23.30 6.26
CA ASP A 310 -24.94 23.36 5.89
C ASP A 310 -24.35 21.94 5.75
N LEU A 311 -24.69 21.04 6.70
CA LEU A 311 -24.30 19.64 6.63
C LEU A 311 -24.88 18.93 5.39
N VAL A 312 -26.16 19.16 5.08
CA VAL A 312 -26.81 18.56 3.89
C VAL A 312 -26.16 19.08 2.61
N GLU A 313 -25.83 20.36 2.54
CA GLU A 313 -25.10 20.96 1.40
C GLU A 313 -23.70 20.39 1.25
N ASP A 314 -22.95 20.23 2.34
CA ASP A 314 -21.63 19.62 2.31
C ASP A 314 -21.68 18.15 1.87
N VAL A 315 -22.69 17.39 2.31
CA VAL A 315 -22.92 16.02 1.83
C VAL A 315 -23.22 16.03 0.32
N LYS A 316 -24.01 16.98 -0.20
CA LYS A 316 -24.22 17.12 -1.65
C LYS A 316 -22.89 17.35 -2.39
N LYS A 317 -22.01 18.23 -1.88
CA LYS A 317 -20.68 18.48 -2.48
C LYS A 317 -19.84 17.19 -2.51
N VAL A 318 -19.87 16.38 -1.45
CA VAL A 318 -19.18 15.08 -1.40
C VAL A 318 -19.66 14.15 -2.52
N PHE A 319 -20.98 14.06 -2.77
CA PHE A 319 -21.49 13.25 -3.88
C PHE A 319 -21.03 13.74 -5.26
N HIS A 320 -20.92 15.05 -5.47
CA HIS A 320 -20.35 15.60 -6.71
C HIS A 320 -18.87 15.20 -6.89
N VAL A 321 -18.09 15.21 -5.81
CA VAL A 321 -16.69 14.74 -5.83
C VAL A 321 -16.60 13.24 -6.11
N ILE A 322 -17.49 12.43 -5.53
CA ILE A 322 -17.54 10.98 -5.81
C ILE A 322 -17.80 10.71 -7.29
N VAL A 323 -18.71 11.45 -7.93
CA VAL A 323 -18.96 11.32 -9.37
C VAL A 323 -17.71 11.69 -10.18
N LEU A 324 -16.98 12.75 -9.78
CA LEU A 324 -15.72 13.12 -10.42
C LEU A 324 -14.64 12.02 -10.27
N TYR A 325 -14.69 11.23 -9.20
CA TYR A 325 -13.72 10.17 -8.90
C TYR A 325 -14.06 8.80 -9.51
N LEU A 326 -15.21 8.63 -10.15
CA LEU A 326 -15.63 7.38 -10.82
C LEU A 326 -14.58 6.78 -11.79
N PRO A 327 -13.78 7.56 -12.53
CA PRO A 327 -12.73 7.00 -13.39
C PRO A 327 -11.48 6.51 -12.64
N LEU A 328 -11.22 6.99 -11.41
CA LEU A 328 -9.98 6.70 -10.68
C LEU A 328 -9.76 5.21 -10.35
N PRO A 329 -10.79 4.40 -10.01
CA PRO A 329 -10.62 2.96 -9.85
C PRO A 329 -9.98 2.28 -11.04
N VAL A 330 -10.26 2.72 -12.28
CA VAL A 330 -9.64 2.15 -13.49
C VAL A 330 -8.14 2.44 -13.50
N PHE A 331 -7.74 3.67 -13.15
CA PHE A 331 -6.33 4.02 -13.03
C PHE A 331 -5.62 3.16 -11.98
N TRP A 332 -6.19 3.00 -10.79
CA TRP A 332 -5.58 2.19 -9.73
C TRP A 332 -5.54 0.70 -10.07
N ALA A 333 -6.56 0.19 -10.75
CA ALA A 333 -6.59 -1.19 -11.25
C ALA A 333 -5.46 -1.47 -12.24
N LEU A 334 -5.00 -0.46 -13.00
CA LEU A 334 -3.83 -0.54 -13.86
C LEU A 334 -2.54 -0.36 -13.06
N PHE A 335 -2.45 0.72 -12.27
CA PHE A 335 -1.23 1.06 -11.54
C PHE A 335 -0.76 -0.04 -10.58
N ASP A 336 -1.66 -0.66 -9.82
CA ASP A 336 -1.28 -1.67 -8.82
C ASP A 336 -0.82 -3.01 -9.44
N GLN A 337 -1.00 -3.22 -10.74
CA GLN A 337 -0.47 -4.41 -11.44
C GLN A 337 1.06 -4.42 -11.52
N GLN A 338 1.71 -3.24 -11.37
CA GLN A 338 3.16 -3.14 -11.39
C GLN A 338 3.84 -4.03 -10.34
N GLY A 339 3.17 -4.26 -9.21
CA GLY A 339 3.70 -5.08 -8.13
C GLY A 339 3.33 -6.55 -8.17
N SER A 340 2.45 -6.95 -9.10
CA SER A 340 2.01 -8.33 -9.30
C SER A 340 2.34 -8.81 -10.71
N ARG A 341 1.47 -8.56 -11.70
CA ARG A 341 1.62 -9.06 -13.07
C ARG A 341 2.90 -8.59 -13.75
N TRP A 342 3.33 -7.35 -13.54
CA TRP A 342 4.58 -6.87 -14.15
C TRP A 342 5.82 -7.52 -13.51
N THR A 343 5.77 -7.82 -12.21
CA THR A 343 6.82 -8.62 -11.54
C THR A 343 6.90 -10.03 -12.14
N LEU A 344 5.75 -10.67 -12.38
CA LEU A 344 5.67 -12.00 -13.03
C LEU A 344 6.09 -11.96 -14.50
N GLN A 345 5.81 -10.88 -15.22
CA GLN A 345 6.33 -10.65 -16.57
C GLN A 345 7.86 -10.48 -16.53
N ALA A 346 8.39 -9.68 -15.61
CA ALA A 346 9.82 -9.46 -15.43
C ALA A 346 10.57 -10.74 -15.04
N GLU A 347 9.92 -11.70 -14.36
CA GLU A 347 10.47 -13.03 -14.09
C GLU A 347 10.84 -13.79 -15.37
N LYS A 348 10.14 -13.52 -16.48
CA LYS A 348 10.35 -14.15 -17.79
C LYS A 348 11.38 -13.43 -18.65
N MET A 349 11.91 -12.29 -18.20
CA MET A 349 12.80 -11.43 -18.97
C MET A 349 14.26 -11.55 -18.48
N ASP A 350 15.21 -11.19 -19.33
CA ASP A 350 16.58 -11.02 -18.87
C ASP A 350 16.70 -9.73 -18.04
N GLY A 351 17.07 -9.90 -16.77
CA GLY A 351 17.34 -8.80 -15.85
C GLY A 351 18.77 -8.26 -15.91
N SER A 352 19.60 -8.71 -16.86
CA SER A 352 20.98 -8.24 -17.01
C SER A 352 21.02 -6.78 -17.46
N LEU A 353 21.62 -5.91 -16.64
CA LEU A 353 21.94 -4.51 -16.98
C LEU A 353 23.40 -4.38 -17.44
N GLY A 354 24.03 -5.48 -17.87
CA GLY A 354 25.44 -5.49 -18.26
C GLY A 354 26.37 -5.15 -17.08
N PRO A 355 27.23 -4.12 -17.16
CA PRO A 355 28.18 -3.77 -16.10
C PRO A 355 27.52 -3.35 -14.76
N LEU A 356 26.26 -2.92 -14.80
CA LEU A 356 25.52 -2.47 -13.61
C LEU A 356 24.94 -3.63 -12.79
N GLY A 357 25.16 -4.88 -13.22
CA GLY A 357 24.71 -6.08 -12.54
C GLY A 357 23.35 -6.59 -13.04
N ARG A 358 22.71 -7.46 -12.25
CA ARG A 358 21.41 -8.08 -12.58
C ARG A 358 20.31 -7.50 -11.69
N LEU A 359 19.30 -6.90 -12.32
CA LEU A 359 18.08 -6.44 -11.68
C LEU A 359 17.17 -7.65 -11.42
N LYS A 360 16.69 -7.79 -10.18
CA LYS A 360 15.72 -8.85 -9.84
C LYS A 360 14.31 -8.45 -10.29
N PRO A 361 13.43 -9.40 -10.63
CA PRO A 361 12.07 -9.08 -11.09
C PRO A 361 11.27 -8.20 -10.12
N ASP A 362 11.38 -8.49 -8.82
CA ASP A 362 10.74 -7.75 -7.72
C ASP A 362 11.39 -6.39 -7.43
N GLN A 363 12.56 -6.08 -8.01
CA GLN A 363 13.15 -4.74 -8.01
C GLN A 363 12.56 -3.84 -9.09
N MET A 364 11.71 -4.32 -9.99
CA MET A 364 11.08 -3.46 -11.01
C MET A 364 10.32 -2.29 -10.37
N GLN A 365 9.71 -2.51 -9.20
CA GLN A 365 8.97 -1.49 -8.45
C GLN A 365 9.86 -0.33 -7.97
N PHE A 366 11.16 -0.56 -7.77
CA PHE A 366 12.11 0.50 -7.40
C PHE A 366 12.18 1.58 -8.48
N VAL A 367 12.04 1.22 -9.76
CA VAL A 367 12.06 2.18 -10.88
C VAL A 367 10.93 3.20 -10.74
N ASN A 368 9.73 2.78 -10.34
CA ASN A 368 8.61 3.69 -10.11
C ASN A 368 8.91 4.69 -8.97
N ALA A 369 9.45 4.21 -7.84
CA ALA A 369 9.81 5.09 -6.73
C ALA A 369 10.90 6.10 -7.11
N LEU A 370 11.89 5.68 -7.89
CA LEU A 370 12.93 6.56 -8.42
C LEU A 370 12.35 7.59 -9.40
N MET A 371 11.48 7.16 -10.31
CA MET A 371 10.82 8.04 -11.27
C MET A 371 9.99 9.11 -10.56
N ILE A 372 9.25 8.79 -9.50
CA ILE A 372 8.47 9.78 -8.74
C ILE A 372 9.39 10.88 -8.18
N LEU A 373 10.50 10.49 -7.54
CA LEU A 373 11.47 11.42 -6.96
C LEU A 373 12.13 12.33 -8.00
N VAL A 374 12.40 11.80 -9.19
CA VAL A 374 13.03 12.56 -10.30
C VAL A 374 11.99 13.40 -11.05
N PHE A 375 10.82 12.86 -11.34
CA PHE A 375 9.81 13.50 -12.18
C PHE A 375 9.08 14.61 -11.45
N ILE A 376 8.77 14.51 -10.15
CA ILE A 376 8.03 15.58 -9.46
C ILE A 376 8.75 16.94 -9.58
N PRO A 377 10.05 17.07 -9.24
CA PRO A 377 10.77 18.33 -9.42
C PRO A 377 10.84 18.80 -10.88
N ILE A 378 10.99 17.88 -11.84
CA ILE A 378 11.03 18.20 -13.27
C ILE A 378 9.67 18.71 -13.75
N PHE A 379 8.58 18.07 -13.32
CA PHE A 379 7.24 18.43 -13.73
C PHE A 379 6.83 19.79 -13.12
N GLU A 380 7.07 20.00 -11.83
CA GLU A 380 6.76 21.27 -11.17
C GLU A 380 7.69 22.41 -11.62
N GLY A 381 8.98 22.16 -11.78
CA GLY A 381 9.97 23.18 -12.11
C GLY A 381 10.07 23.53 -13.58
N ILE A 382 9.79 22.59 -14.49
CA ILE A 382 10.05 22.74 -15.93
C ILE A 382 8.79 22.48 -16.76
N ILE A 383 8.19 21.30 -16.66
CA ILE A 383 7.14 20.87 -17.62
C ILE A 383 5.84 21.65 -17.43
N TYR A 384 5.31 21.75 -16.21
CA TYR A 384 4.07 22.49 -15.96
C TYR A 384 4.18 23.99 -16.24
N PRO A 385 5.29 24.68 -15.90
CA PRO A 385 5.51 26.06 -16.33
C PRO A 385 5.54 26.22 -17.87
N LEU A 386 6.13 25.27 -18.60
CA LEU A 386 6.12 25.29 -20.08
C LEU A 386 4.72 25.05 -20.65
N PHE A 387 3.99 24.08 -20.10
CA PHE A 387 2.61 23.80 -20.46
C PHE A 387 1.69 25.01 -20.20
N ALA A 388 1.91 25.72 -19.09
CA ALA A 388 1.20 26.97 -18.79
C ALA A 388 1.49 28.05 -19.84
N LYS A 389 2.75 28.19 -20.31
CA LYS A 389 3.08 29.11 -21.41
C LYS A 389 2.37 28.77 -22.72
N CYS A 390 2.15 27.48 -22.99
CA CYS A 390 1.46 27.01 -24.18
C CYS A 390 -0.06 26.83 -24.00
N ASN A 391 -0.63 27.22 -22.85
CA ASN A 391 -2.03 27.00 -22.47
C ASN A 391 -2.52 25.54 -22.61
N LEU A 392 -1.62 24.59 -22.38
CA LEU A 392 -1.87 23.14 -22.47
C LEU A 392 -1.90 22.56 -21.05
N LEU A 393 -2.82 21.63 -20.74
CA LEU A 393 -2.87 20.91 -19.45
C LEU A 393 -2.78 21.80 -18.19
N VAL A 394 -3.40 22.99 -18.24
CA VAL A 394 -3.35 23.97 -17.15
C VAL A 394 -4.24 23.55 -15.98
N LYS A 395 -5.41 22.95 -16.27
CA LYS A 395 -6.38 22.56 -15.23
C LYS A 395 -6.01 21.21 -14.60
N PRO A 396 -6.18 21.02 -13.27
CA PRO A 396 -5.92 19.73 -12.61
C PRO A 396 -6.65 18.56 -13.26
N LEU A 397 -7.91 18.74 -13.65
CA LEU A 397 -8.71 17.70 -14.30
C LEU A 397 -8.15 17.28 -15.67
N GLN A 398 -7.54 18.20 -16.42
CA GLN A 398 -6.88 17.87 -17.69
C GLN A 398 -5.64 17.01 -17.46
N ARG A 399 -4.86 17.31 -16.41
CA ARG A 399 -3.69 16.52 -16.01
C ARG A 399 -4.09 15.10 -15.58
N MET A 400 -5.19 14.98 -14.82
CA MET A 400 -5.77 13.67 -14.46
C MET A 400 -6.16 12.89 -15.71
N GLY A 401 -6.85 13.52 -16.67
CA GLY A 401 -7.23 12.89 -17.94
C GLY A 401 -6.02 12.40 -18.76
N ALA A 402 -5.00 13.24 -18.91
CA ALA A 402 -3.77 12.87 -19.61
C ALA A 402 -3.03 11.71 -18.92
N GLY A 403 -2.96 11.71 -17.59
CA GLY A 403 -2.37 10.63 -16.81
C GLY A 403 -3.08 9.28 -17.03
N MET A 404 -4.42 9.28 -17.10
CA MET A 404 -5.19 8.06 -17.40
C MET A 404 -4.92 7.53 -18.81
N LEU A 405 -4.77 8.42 -19.81
CA LEU A 405 -4.41 8.01 -21.18
C LEU A 405 -3.00 7.43 -21.24
N LEU A 406 -2.04 8.00 -20.52
CA LEU A 406 -0.68 7.48 -20.43
C LEU A 406 -0.65 6.11 -19.73
N ALA A 407 -1.43 5.91 -18.67
CA ALA A 407 -1.57 4.61 -18.01
C ALA A 407 -2.12 3.54 -18.97
N ALA A 408 -3.14 3.88 -19.77
CA ALA A 408 -3.67 2.99 -20.80
C ALA A 408 -2.60 2.66 -21.86
N ALA A 409 -1.84 3.65 -22.34
CA ALA A 409 -0.75 3.44 -23.29
C ALA A 409 0.35 2.52 -22.72
N ALA A 410 0.71 2.69 -21.45
CA ALA A 410 1.68 1.83 -20.78
C ALA A 410 1.24 0.35 -20.75
N PHE A 411 -0.06 0.10 -20.58
CA PHE A 411 -0.60 -1.27 -20.63
C PHE A 411 -0.62 -1.87 -22.03
N VAL A 412 -0.87 -1.06 -23.06
CA VAL A 412 -0.74 -1.51 -24.45
C VAL A 412 0.71 -1.93 -24.75
N ILE A 413 1.68 -1.15 -24.28
CA ILE A 413 3.10 -1.48 -24.41
C ILE A 413 3.42 -2.79 -23.66
N ALA A 414 2.98 -2.93 -22.41
CA ALA A 414 3.17 -4.15 -21.61
C ALA A 414 2.53 -5.38 -22.28
N GLY A 415 1.37 -5.22 -22.93
CA GLY A 415 0.71 -6.28 -23.69
C GLY A 415 1.51 -6.70 -24.93
N PHE A 416 2.08 -5.73 -25.69
CA PHE A 416 2.98 -6.07 -26.80
C PHE A 416 4.24 -6.79 -26.34
N ILE A 417 4.78 -6.42 -25.17
CA ILE A 417 5.91 -7.13 -24.57
C ILE A 417 5.49 -8.57 -24.23
N GLU A 418 4.32 -8.79 -23.63
CA GLU A 418 3.85 -10.15 -23.33
C GLU A 418 3.67 -10.99 -24.60
N LEU A 419 3.07 -10.43 -25.66
CA LEU A 419 2.93 -11.14 -26.94
C LEU A 419 4.29 -11.54 -27.54
N ARG A 420 5.31 -10.71 -27.36
CA ARG A 420 6.69 -11.04 -27.77
C ARG A 420 7.31 -12.11 -26.89
N LEU A 421 7.02 -12.11 -25.58
CA LEU A 421 7.48 -13.15 -24.65
C LEU A 421 6.78 -14.49 -24.86
N GLU A 422 5.49 -14.48 -25.22
CA GLU A 422 4.73 -15.69 -25.57
C GLU A 422 5.17 -16.26 -26.93
N GLY A 423 5.49 -15.40 -27.89
CA GLY A 423 6.02 -15.79 -29.20
C GLY A 423 7.52 -16.11 -29.19
N ALA A 424 8.23 -15.83 -28.10
CA ALA A 424 9.62 -16.23 -27.92
C ALA A 424 9.64 -17.72 -27.53
N GLU A 425 9.82 -18.59 -28.53
CA GLU A 425 10.15 -19.99 -28.30
C GLU A 425 11.42 -20.06 -27.43
N LEU A 426 11.44 -20.97 -26.45
CA LEU A 426 12.69 -21.37 -25.78
C LEU A 426 13.71 -21.60 -26.89
N VAL A 427 14.85 -20.90 -26.86
CA VAL A 427 15.88 -21.02 -27.92
C VAL A 427 16.16 -22.50 -28.11
N ALA A 428 15.67 -23.06 -29.22
CA ALA A 428 15.78 -24.49 -29.46
C ALA A 428 17.26 -24.85 -29.41
N PRO A 429 17.64 -25.93 -28.70
CA PRO A 429 19.02 -26.34 -28.67
C PRO A 429 19.51 -26.62 -30.11
N PRO A 430 20.81 -26.47 -30.40
CA PRO A 430 21.40 -26.80 -31.70
C PRO A 430 20.99 -28.19 -32.21
N VAL A 431 21.11 -28.46 -33.52
CA VAL A 431 20.63 -29.70 -34.18
C VAL A 431 21.21 -30.99 -33.56
N ASP A 432 22.32 -30.91 -32.85
CA ASP A 432 23.00 -31.99 -32.16
C ASP A 432 22.68 -32.09 -30.65
N LYS A 433 21.90 -31.16 -30.09
CA LYS A 433 21.69 -31.01 -28.64
C LYS A 433 20.23 -30.98 -28.23
N ALA A 434 20.02 -31.23 -26.95
CA ALA A 434 18.75 -31.17 -26.25
C ALA A 434 18.94 -30.53 -24.88
N ASP A 435 17.91 -29.87 -24.37
CA ASP A 435 17.94 -29.27 -23.03
C ASP A 435 17.20 -30.19 -22.04
N LEU A 436 17.89 -30.64 -21.01
CA LEU A 436 17.35 -31.48 -19.94
C LEU A 436 17.17 -30.67 -18.66
N ARG A 437 16.01 -30.80 -18.02
CA ARG A 437 15.70 -30.22 -16.72
C ARG A 437 15.27 -31.31 -15.75
N ILE A 438 15.77 -31.27 -14.51
CA ILE A 438 15.50 -32.29 -13.49
C ILE A 438 14.88 -31.63 -12.27
N ILE A 439 13.75 -32.16 -11.81
CA ILE A 439 13.02 -31.70 -10.62
C ILE A 439 13.19 -32.74 -9.52
N ASN A 440 13.69 -32.30 -8.36
CA ASN A 440 13.79 -33.16 -7.18
C ASN A 440 12.56 -33.01 -6.28
N VAL A 441 11.73 -34.05 -6.22
CA VAL A 441 10.57 -34.18 -5.33
C VAL A 441 10.83 -35.21 -4.22
N SER A 442 12.03 -35.79 -4.16
CA SER A 442 12.44 -36.75 -3.15
C SER A 442 12.89 -36.04 -1.86
N PRO A 443 12.65 -36.61 -0.66
CA PRO A 443 12.85 -35.94 0.64
C PRO A 443 14.32 -35.79 1.07
N CYS A 444 15.25 -35.76 0.11
CA CYS A 444 16.70 -35.73 0.30
C CYS A 444 17.35 -34.84 -0.76
N ASP A 445 18.65 -34.59 -0.64
CA ASP A 445 19.44 -34.03 -1.72
C ASP A 445 19.68 -35.11 -2.79
N LEU A 446 19.23 -34.83 -4.02
CA LEU A 446 19.32 -35.73 -5.15
C LEU A 446 20.61 -35.46 -5.91
N ALA A 447 21.57 -36.38 -5.82
CA ALA A 447 22.74 -36.37 -6.66
C ALA A 447 22.43 -37.09 -7.98
N VAL A 448 22.72 -36.41 -9.09
CA VAL A 448 22.48 -36.88 -10.45
C VAL A 448 23.82 -37.04 -11.14
N GLN A 449 24.11 -38.25 -11.60
CA GLN A 449 25.28 -38.57 -12.39
C GLN A 449 24.84 -38.98 -13.79
N GLY A 450 25.50 -38.46 -14.82
CA GLY A 450 25.25 -38.82 -16.21
C GLY A 450 26.52 -39.08 -16.98
N GLN A 451 26.38 -39.36 -18.27
CA GLN A 451 27.51 -39.52 -19.18
C GLN A 451 28.32 -38.20 -19.29
N ASN A 452 29.61 -38.29 -19.63
CA ASN A 452 30.53 -37.14 -19.78
C ASN A 452 30.77 -36.28 -18.53
N ASN A 453 30.91 -36.88 -17.33
CA ASN A 453 31.13 -36.19 -16.05
C ASN A 453 30.01 -35.19 -15.69
N PHE A 454 28.80 -35.39 -16.22
CA PHE A 454 27.64 -34.66 -15.76
C PHE A 454 27.35 -35.05 -14.31
N ASN A 455 27.56 -34.11 -13.39
CA ASN A 455 27.25 -34.30 -11.97
C ASN A 455 26.55 -33.06 -11.43
N LEU A 456 25.38 -33.26 -10.84
CA LEU A 456 24.56 -32.19 -10.28
C LEU A 456 23.92 -32.65 -8.98
N THR A 457 23.99 -31.81 -7.94
CA THR A 457 23.23 -32.01 -6.71
C THR A 457 22.06 -31.05 -6.68
N ILE A 458 20.85 -31.57 -6.46
CA ILE A 458 19.60 -30.80 -6.44
C ILE A 458 18.95 -30.99 -5.07
N GLY A 459 18.72 -29.89 -4.35
CA GLY A 459 18.06 -29.96 -3.03
C GLY A 459 16.60 -30.39 -3.10
N PHE A 460 16.01 -30.75 -1.96
CA PHE A 460 14.58 -31.09 -1.87
C PHE A 460 13.70 -29.95 -2.40
N ALA A 461 12.72 -30.29 -3.25
CA ALA A 461 11.78 -29.36 -3.87
C ALA A 461 12.48 -28.26 -4.69
N GLN A 462 13.63 -28.60 -5.29
CA GLN A 462 14.34 -27.72 -6.22
C GLN A 462 14.42 -28.35 -7.61
N THR A 463 14.64 -27.48 -8.61
CA THR A 463 14.85 -27.88 -9.99
C THR A 463 16.21 -27.43 -10.49
N SER A 464 16.84 -28.25 -11.32
CA SER A 464 18.05 -27.88 -12.05
C SER A 464 17.82 -26.70 -12.99
N GLY A 465 18.89 -25.97 -13.32
CA GLY A 465 18.91 -25.21 -14.57
C GLY A 465 18.73 -26.13 -15.79
N TYR A 466 18.43 -25.55 -16.95
CA TYR A 466 18.46 -26.30 -18.21
C TYR A 466 19.90 -26.73 -18.52
N GLN A 467 20.11 -28.03 -18.58
CA GLN A 467 21.40 -28.65 -18.88
C GLN A 467 21.40 -29.05 -20.34
N ARG A 468 22.34 -28.50 -21.10
CA ARG A 468 22.44 -28.77 -22.52
C ARG A 468 23.29 -30.01 -22.75
N LEU A 469 22.64 -31.08 -23.19
CA LEU A 469 23.25 -32.39 -23.43
C LEU A 469 23.16 -32.75 -24.92
N ASP A 470 23.99 -33.68 -25.35
CA ASP A 470 23.92 -34.20 -26.71
C ASP A 470 22.64 -35.01 -26.90
N ALA A 471 21.97 -34.83 -28.04
CA ALA A 471 20.74 -35.52 -28.37
C ALA A 471 20.99 -37.03 -28.50
N GLY A 472 20.08 -37.85 -27.98
CA GLY A 472 20.22 -39.30 -27.91
C GLY A 472 19.80 -39.88 -26.55
N SER A 473 20.16 -41.15 -26.35
CA SER A 473 19.90 -41.88 -25.12
C SER A 473 20.91 -41.48 -24.05
N GLN A 474 20.46 -40.81 -22.99
CA GLN A 474 21.30 -40.43 -21.86
C GLN A 474 20.96 -41.31 -20.66
N ASP A 475 21.96 -42.01 -20.13
CA ASP A 475 21.80 -42.79 -18.89
C ASP A 475 22.12 -41.90 -17.69
N LEU A 476 21.14 -41.76 -16.80
CA LEU A 476 21.24 -40.96 -15.58
C LEU A 476 21.08 -41.86 -14.37
N THR A 477 21.96 -41.70 -13.40
CA THR A 477 21.90 -42.33 -12.09
C THR A 477 21.53 -41.29 -11.05
N PHE A 478 20.46 -41.56 -10.31
CA PHE A 478 19.91 -40.74 -9.26
C PHE A 478 20.17 -41.41 -7.91
N THR A 479 20.91 -40.70 -7.05
CA THR A 479 21.28 -41.17 -5.71
C THR A 479 20.66 -40.25 -4.67
N CYS A 480 19.98 -40.83 -3.69
CA CYS A 480 19.28 -40.13 -2.62
C CYS A 480 19.56 -40.85 -1.30
N GLU A 481 20.04 -40.12 -0.30
CA GLU A 481 20.38 -40.72 0.99
C GLU A 481 19.13 -41.38 1.63
N GLY A 482 19.25 -42.66 1.99
CA GLY A 482 18.16 -43.45 2.58
C GLY A 482 17.26 -44.20 1.60
N PHE A 483 17.50 -44.12 0.29
CA PHE A 483 16.75 -44.84 -0.74
C PHE A 483 17.68 -45.57 -1.71
N PRO A 484 17.25 -46.69 -2.34
CA PRO A 484 18.05 -47.36 -3.36
C PRO A 484 18.21 -46.47 -4.60
N ASP A 485 19.40 -46.51 -5.19
CA ASP A 485 19.75 -45.76 -6.39
C ASP A 485 18.84 -46.13 -7.58
N LEU A 486 18.45 -45.11 -8.36
CA LEU A 486 17.65 -45.27 -9.56
C LEU A 486 18.52 -44.96 -10.78
N SER A 487 18.63 -45.92 -11.70
CA SER A 487 19.19 -45.66 -13.03
C SER A 487 18.06 -45.57 -14.04
N SER A 488 17.97 -44.45 -14.75
CA SER A 488 16.96 -44.22 -15.78
C SER A 488 17.60 -43.71 -17.06
N THR A 489 17.14 -44.25 -18.18
CA THR A 489 17.56 -43.86 -19.52
C THR A 489 16.56 -42.86 -20.08
N VAL A 490 17.02 -41.64 -20.37
CA VAL A 490 16.22 -40.55 -20.90
C VAL A 490 16.55 -40.37 -22.38
N ASN A 491 15.53 -40.51 -23.24
CA ASN A 491 15.70 -40.30 -24.68
C ASN A 491 15.48 -38.83 -25.02
N LEU A 492 16.59 -38.12 -25.22
CA LEU A 492 16.58 -36.72 -25.60
C LEU A 492 16.45 -36.58 -27.11
N LYS A 493 15.34 -35.98 -27.56
CA LYS A 493 15.16 -35.63 -28.98
C LYS A 493 15.93 -34.35 -29.28
N SER A 494 16.49 -34.29 -30.48
CA SER A 494 17.20 -33.09 -30.95
C SER A 494 16.25 -31.89 -31.01
N GLN A 495 16.77 -30.71 -30.67
CA GLN A 495 16.04 -29.44 -30.68
C GLN A 495 14.82 -29.39 -29.74
N SER A 496 14.73 -30.28 -28.75
CA SER A 496 13.66 -30.26 -27.77
C SER A 496 14.16 -30.17 -26.34
N THR A 497 13.23 -29.74 -25.49
CA THR A 497 13.41 -29.70 -24.05
C THR A 497 12.76 -30.93 -23.43
N HIS A 498 13.37 -31.47 -22.39
CA HIS A 498 12.86 -32.61 -21.64
C HIS A 498 12.93 -32.30 -20.15
N THR A 499 11.87 -32.67 -19.42
CA THR A 499 11.83 -32.52 -17.97
C THR A 499 11.70 -33.89 -17.31
N VAL A 500 12.53 -34.18 -16.32
CA VAL A 500 12.49 -35.43 -15.54
C VAL A 500 12.22 -35.08 -14.09
N SER A 501 11.10 -35.58 -13.55
CA SER A 501 10.78 -35.43 -12.13
C SER A 501 11.15 -36.70 -11.40
N VAL A 502 11.93 -36.60 -10.31
CA VAL A 502 12.34 -37.74 -9.50
C VAL A 502 11.75 -37.61 -8.11
N GLY A 503 11.03 -38.63 -7.65
CA GLY A 503 10.39 -38.67 -6.34
C GLY A 503 10.43 -40.06 -5.74
N VAL A 504 9.84 -40.22 -4.55
CA VAL A 504 9.75 -41.52 -3.87
C VAL A 504 8.34 -42.08 -4.03
N GLN A 505 8.23 -43.31 -4.53
CA GLN A 505 6.98 -44.06 -4.59
C GLN A 505 7.22 -45.47 -4.02
N ASN A 506 6.40 -45.87 -3.03
CA ASN A 506 6.51 -47.18 -2.37
C ASN A 506 7.91 -47.48 -1.79
N GLY A 507 8.60 -46.47 -1.26
CA GLY A 507 9.90 -46.63 -0.61
C GLY A 507 11.09 -46.78 -1.56
N ALA A 508 10.92 -46.53 -2.86
CA ALA A 508 11.99 -46.48 -3.85
C ALA A 508 11.93 -45.18 -4.65
N LEU A 509 13.08 -44.73 -5.16
CA LEU A 509 13.14 -43.65 -6.14
C LEU A 509 12.45 -44.05 -7.43
N LYS A 510 11.71 -43.11 -8.02
CA LYS A 510 11.06 -43.28 -9.32
C LYS A 510 11.11 -41.98 -10.10
N ASP A 511 11.42 -42.08 -11.38
CA ASP A 511 11.41 -40.97 -12.31
C ASP A 511 10.12 -40.95 -13.14
N ILE A 512 9.71 -39.74 -13.51
CA ILE A 512 8.64 -39.48 -14.47
C ILE A 512 9.23 -38.57 -15.53
N GLN A 513 9.34 -39.09 -16.75
CA GLN A 513 9.78 -38.32 -17.91
C GLN A 513 8.58 -37.56 -18.47
N ILE A 514 8.67 -36.25 -18.43
CA ILE A 514 7.70 -35.33 -18.99
C ILE A 514 8.28 -34.88 -20.33
N SER A 515 7.66 -35.33 -21.42
CA SER A 515 7.95 -34.80 -22.74
C SER A 515 7.43 -33.37 -22.80
N ASP A 516 8.34 -32.40 -22.69
CA ASP A 516 7.94 -31.00 -22.78
C ASP A 516 7.46 -30.71 -24.19
N VAL A 517 6.26 -30.13 -24.28
CA VAL A 517 5.82 -29.53 -25.53
C VAL A 517 6.73 -28.31 -25.73
N PRO A 518 7.35 -28.11 -26.91
CA PRO A 518 8.14 -26.90 -27.18
C PRO A 518 7.30 -25.61 -27.13
N LYS A 519 5.99 -25.74 -26.97
CA LYS A 519 5.07 -24.67 -26.60
C LYS A 519 4.74 -24.75 -25.12
N ARG A 520 4.85 -23.60 -24.45
CA ARG A 520 4.40 -23.38 -23.08
C ARG A 520 2.98 -23.95 -22.91
N PRO A 521 2.70 -24.80 -21.92
CA PRO A 521 1.35 -25.32 -21.72
C PRO A 521 0.38 -24.15 -21.49
N THR A 522 -0.68 -24.09 -22.31
CA THR A 522 -1.73 -23.06 -22.28
C THR A 522 -2.63 -23.13 -21.04
N ALA A 523 -2.47 -24.13 -20.19
CA ALA A 523 -3.15 -24.27 -18.90
C ALA A 523 -2.12 -24.11 -17.79
N ALA A 524 -2.51 -23.38 -16.74
CA ALA A 524 -1.74 -22.89 -15.59
C ALA A 524 -0.97 -23.96 -14.77
N ILE A 525 -0.09 -24.72 -15.41
CA ILE A 525 0.86 -25.66 -14.81
C ILE A 525 2.24 -25.26 -15.33
N SER A 526 2.63 -24.01 -15.09
CA SER A 526 3.94 -23.48 -15.42
C SER A 526 4.66 -23.06 -14.15
N LYS A 527 4.81 -23.98 -13.20
CA LYS A 527 5.72 -23.88 -12.05
C LYS A 527 5.72 -25.24 -11.35
N VAL A 528 6.30 -26.25 -12.00
CA VAL A 528 7.11 -27.18 -11.20
C VAL A 528 8.52 -26.64 -11.30
N ARG A 529 8.87 -25.85 -10.28
CA ARG A 529 10.22 -25.35 -10.03
C ARG A 529 10.71 -26.02 -8.76
#